data_AF-A0A2L2NHI5-F1
#
_entry.id   AF-A0A2L2NHI5-F1
#
_cell.length_a   1.000
_cell.length_b   1.000
_cell.length_c   1.000
_cell.angle_alpha   90.00
_cell.angle_beta   90.00
_cell.angle_gamma   90.00
#
_symmetry.space_group_name_H-M   'P 1'
#
loop_
_entity.id
_entity.type
_entity.pdbx_description
1 polymer ?
#
loop_
_entity_poly.entity_id
_entity_poly.type
_entity_poly.pdbx_seq_one_letter_code
_entity_poly.pdbx_strand_id
1 'polypeptide(L)' 'MAIPATQLKIGQSVKYLIGTRSGMSAAITDISKSSLSLKNTHIVTLTFDDDSLPNHLKTQQLTVYDELLEGCEIITF' A
#
# COMPACT_ATOMS: atom_id res chain seq x y z
N MET A 1 -4.79 -9.25 -6.98
CA MET A 1 -5.95 -8.39 -7.31
C MET A 1 -5.49 -6.93 -7.30
N ALA A 2 -6.16 -6.03 -8.03
CA ALA A 2 -5.86 -4.59 -7.98
C ALA A 2 -6.89 -3.88 -7.07
N ILE A 3 -6.44 -2.93 -6.25
CA ILE A 3 -7.27 -2.21 -5.27
C ILE A 3 -7.27 -0.72 -5.59
N PRO A 4 -8.43 -0.05 -5.69
CA PRO A 4 -8.45 1.39 -5.81
C PRO A 4 -7.80 2.06 -4.59
N ALA A 5 -6.87 2.99 -4.82
CA ALA A 5 -6.21 3.78 -3.78
C ALA A 5 -7.19 4.67 -3.00
N THR A 6 -8.41 4.87 -3.52
CA THR A 6 -9.53 5.52 -2.82
C THR A 6 -10.16 4.64 -1.73
N GLN A 7 -9.96 3.33 -1.80
CA GLN A 7 -10.49 2.39 -0.80
C GLN A 7 -9.54 2.18 0.39
N LEU A 8 -8.29 2.64 0.29
CA LEU A 8 -7.34 2.57 1.39
C LEU A 8 -7.72 3.55 2.51
N LYS A 9 -7.65 3.07 3.75
CA LYS A 9 -7.94 3.86 4.95
C LYS A 9 -6.88 3.65 6.02
N ILE A 10 -6.60 4.69 6.79
CA ILE A 10 -5.82 4.57 8.02
C ILE A 10 -6.55 3.63 8.98
N GLY A 11 -5.80 2.76 9.67
CA GLY A 11 -6.31 1.70 10.53
C GLY A 11 -6.72 0.42 9.77
N GLN A 12 -6.70 0.42 8.44
CA GLN A 12 -6.96 -0.77 7.65
C GLN A 12 -5.75 -1.68 7.60
N SER A 13 -5.97 -2.98 7.75
CA SER A 13 -4.94 -3.99 7.54
C SER A 13 -4.85 -4.40 6.07
N VAL A 14 -3.63 -4.46 5.58
CA VAL A 14 -3.32 -4.83 4.20
C VAL A 14 -2.23 -5.89 4.20
N LYS A 15 -2.36 -6.85 3.27
CA LYS A 15 -1.35 -7.85 2.96
C LYS A 15 -0.52 -7.39 1.79
N TYR A 16 0.79 -7.41 1.97
CA TYR A 16 1.72 -7.23 0.87
C TYR A 16 2.03 -8.56 0.21
N LEU A 17 2.08 -8.59 -1.13
CA LEU A 17 2.63 -9.73 -1.85
C LEU A 17 4.09 -9.39 -2.21
N ILE A 18 5.04 -9.97 -1.47
CA ILE A 18 6.47 -9.83 -1.79
C ILE A 18 6.89 -11.06 -2.59
N GLY A 19 6.93 -10.92 -3.92
CA GLY A 19 7.22 -12.03 -4.83
C GLY A 19 6.11 -13.08 -4.86
N THR A 20 6.45 -14.36 -4.74
CA THR A 20 5.48 -15.49 -4.74
C THR A 20 4.96 -15.86 -3.34
N ARG A 21 5.44 -15.20 -2.28
CA ARG A 21 5.01 -15.47 -0.92
C ARG A 21 3.94 -14.46 -0.52
N SER A 22 2.80 -14.98 -0.05
CA SER A 22 1.77 -14.18 0.60
C SER A 22 2.41 -13.54 1.84
N GLY A 23 2.62 -12.22 1.79
CA GLY A 23 3.47 -11.52 2.74
C GLY A 23 2.78 -11.17 4.05
N MET A 24 3.48 -10.37 4.84
CA MET A 24 3.08 -9.94 6.18
C MET A 24 1.90 -8.96 6.10
N SER A 25 0.98 -9.06 7.06
CA SER A 25 -0.15 -8.14 7.19
C SER A 25 0.21 -7.03 8.18
N ALA A 26 -0.01 -5.77 7.81
CA ALA A 26 0.20 -4.65 8.72
C ALA A 26 -0.90 -3.61 8.58
N ALA A 27 -1.13 -2.86 9.66
CA ALA A 27 -2.09 -1.77 9.69
C ALA A 27 -1.47 -0.49 9.09
N ILE A 28 -2.21 0.16 8.20
CA ILE A 28 -1.81 1.45 7.63
C ILE A 28 -1.96 2.53 8.70
N THR A 29 -0.90 3.25 9.00
CA THR A 29 -0.91 4.39 9.94
C THR A 29 -0.86 5.74 9.25
N ASP A 30 -0.32 5.80 8.04
CA ASP A 30 -0.33 7.01 7.23
C ASP A 30 -0.47 6.68 5.74
N ILE A 31 -1.16 7.56 5.01
CA ILE A 31 -1.35 7.48 3.56
C ILE A 31 -1.04 8.86 2.98
N SER A 32 0.02 8.97 2.19
CA SER A 32 0.28 10.17 1.40
C SER A 32 0.16 9.89 -0.09
N LYS A 33 -0.40 10.85 -0.82
CA LYS A 33 -0.60 10.78 -2.27
C LYS A 33 0.10 11.95 -2.93
N SER A 34 0.85 11.70 -3.99
CA SER A 34 1.46 12.73 -4.82
C SER A 34 1.16 12.46 -6.28
N SER A 35 0.71 13.47 -7.02
CA SER A 35 0.50 13.36 -8.46
C SER A 35 1.84 13.39 -9.17
N LEU A 36 2.04 12.49 -10.13
CA LEU A 36 3.11 12.61 -11.10
C LEU A 36 2.62 13.46 -12.28
N SER A 37 3.54 14.15 -12.94
CA SER A 37 3.26 14.93 -14.16
C SER A 37 2.90 14.05 -15.37
N LEU A 38 3.06 12.73 -15.25
CA LEU A 38 2.56 11.73 -16.19
C LEU A 38 1.08 11.47 -15.96
N LYS A 39 0.28 11.56 -17.03
CA LYS A 39 -1.18 11.39 -17.00
C LYS A 39 -1.57 10.12 -16.21
N ASN A 40 -2.53 10.30 -15.31
CA ASN A 40 -3.17 9.27 -14.49
C ASN A 40 -2.21 8.43 -13.64
N THR A 41 -1.02 8.94 -13.34
CA THR A 41 -0.06 8.26 -12.48
C THR A 41 0.01 8.97 -11.13
N HIS A 42 -0.13 8.23 -10.04
CA HIS A 42 0.02 8.74 -8.68
C HIS A 42 1.10 7.94 -7.94
N ILE A 43 1.78 8.59 -7.01
CA ILE A 43 2.61 7.93 -6.01
C ILE A 43 1.77 7.86 -4.74
N VAL A 44 1.51 6.65 -4.27
CA VAL A 44 0.89 6.40 -2.98
C VAL A 44 1.97 5.90 -2.04
N THR A 45 2.23 6.62 -0.96
CA THR A 45 3.10 6.16 0.12
C THR A 45 2.22 5.64 1.26
N LEU A 46 2.48 4.40 1.68
CA LEU A 46 1.83 3.75 2.80
C LEU A 46 2.85 3.57 3.91
N THR A 47 2.49 3.99 5.12
CA THR A 47 3.29 3.77 6.32
C THR A 47 2.57 2.78 7.23
N PHE A 48 3.34 1.89 7.86
CA PHE A 48 2.85 0.89 8.80
C PHE A 48 3.54 1.05 10.14
N ASP A 49 2.79 0.81 11.19
CA ASP A 49 3.28 0.75 12.56
C ASP A 49 3.29 -0.71 13.03
N ASP A 50 4.31 -1.44 12.61
CA ASP A 50 4.56 -2.81 13.02
C ASP A 50 6.07 -2.99 13.25
N ASP A 51 6.45 -3.18 14.51
CA ASP A 51 7.84 -3.36 14.93
C ASP A 51 8.47 -4.68 14.48
N SER A 52 7.65 -5.64 14.02
CA SER A 52 8.14 -6.85 13.39
C SER A 52 8.55 -6.65 11.93
N LEU A 53 8.11 -5.55 11.29
CA LEU A 53 8.52 -5.23 9.93
C LEU A 53 9.92 -4.63 9.90
N PRO A 54 10.79 -5.11 8.99
CA PRO A 54 12.02 -4.42 8.63
C PRO A 54 11.75 -2.96 8.27
N ASN A 55 12.66 -2.04 8.64
CA ASN A 55 12.50 -0.61 8.37
C ASN A 55 12.20 -0.26 6.90
N HIS A 56 12.76 -1.02 5.96
CA HIS A 56 12.50 -0.82 4.53
C HIS A 56 11.08 -1.24 4.10
N LEU A 57 10.35 -1.98 4.93
CA LEU A 57 8.94 -2.36 4.74
C LEU A 57 7.97 -1.50 5.54
N LYS A 58 8.44 -0.76 6.57
CA LYS A 58 7.60 0.17 7.35
C LYS A 58 7.04 1.33 6.52
N THR A 59 7.69 1.68 5.42
CA THR A 59 7.19 2.66 4.45
C THR A 59 7.33 2.08 3.05
N GLN A 60 6.23 2.08 2.30
CA GLN A 60 6.17 1.56 0.93
C GLN A 60 5.65 2.64 -0.02
N GLN A 61 6.38 2.89 -1.09
CA GLN A 61 5.94 3.75 -2.17
C GLN A 61 5.48 2.90 -3.34
N LEU A 62 4.25 3.14 -3.78
CA LEU A 62 3.61 2.42 -4.87
C LEU A 62 3.27 3.43 -5.97
N THR A 63 3.79 3.19 -7.18
CA THR A 63 3.35 3.89 -8.38
C THR A 63 2.06 3.24 -8.85
N VAL A 64 0.98 4.02 -8.87
CA VAL A 64 -0.36 3.55 -9.25
C VAL A 64 -0.81 4.24 -10.53
N TYR A 65 -1.40 3.46 -11.42
CA TYR A 65 -2.02 3.94 -12.66
C TYR A 65 -3.53 3.94 -12.49
N ASP A 66 -4.19 5.02 -12.90
CA ASP A 66 -5.64 5.21 -12.72
C ASP A 66 -6.10 4.99 -11.27
N GLU A 67 -5.23 5.32 -10.30
CA GLU A 67 -5.42 5.08 -8.87
C GLU A 67 -5.54 3.60 -8.46
N LEU A 68 -5.09 2.64 -9.27
CA LEU A 68 -5.12 1.21 -8.93
C LEU A 68 -3.80 0.71 -8.35
N LEU A 69 -3.86 0.10 -7.17
CA LEU A 69 -2.74 -0.57 -6.49
C LEU A 69 -2.69 -2.03 -6.87
N GLU A 70 -1.61 -2.47 -7.49
CA GLU A 70 -1.34 -3.89 -7.76
C GLU A 70 -0.42 -4.48 -6.68
N GLY A 71 -0.62 -5.77 -6.35
CA GLY A 71 0.25 -6.48 -5.39
C GLY A 71 -0.08 -6.25 -3.90
N CYS A 72 -1.17 -5.55 -3.59
CA CYS A 72 -1.71 -5.41 -2.24
C CYS A 72 -3.09 -6.08 -2.15
N GLU A 73 -3.39 -6.70 -1.03
CA GLU A 73 -4.70 -7.27 -0.72
C GLU A 73 -5.23 -6.66 0.58
N ILE A 74 -6.44 -6.07 0.55
CA ILE A 74 -7.12 -5.63 1.78
C ILE A 74 -7.52 -6.88 2.56
N ILE A 75 -7.14 -6.95 3.83
CA ILE A 75 -7.61 -7.98 4.74
C ILE A 75 -8.65 -7.35 5.67
N THR A 76 -9.86 -7.89 5.63
CA THR A 76 -10.92 -7.57 6.61
C THR A 76 -10.99 -8.70 7.62
N PHE A 77 -10.90 -8.37 8.91
CA PHE A 77 -11.15 -9.31 10.01
C PHE A 77 -12.65 -9.38 10.33
#